data_AF-A0A7X8N7M7-F1
#
_entry.id   AF-A0A7X8N7M7-F1
#
_cell.length_a   1.000
_cell.length_b   1.000
_cell.length_c   1.000
_cell.angle_alpha   90.00
_cell.angle_beta   90.00
_cell.angle_gamma   90.00
#
_symmetry.space_group_name_H-M   'P 1'
#
loop_
_entity.id
_entity.type
_entity.pdbx_description
1 polymer ?
#
loop_
_entity_poly.entity_id
_entity_poly.type
_entity_poly.pdbx_seq_one_letter_code
_entity_poly.pdbx_strand_id
1 'polypeptide(L)' 'MKELIKQYETAKKKSLKFMQNGQLHAYFDALIEMNYYKKQMQLVIAN' A
#
# COMPACT_ATOMS: atom_id res chain seq x y z
N MET A 1 2.07 -13.87 -5.01
CA MET A 1 1.91 -13.63 -3.56
C MET A 1 3.05 -12.83 -2.93
N LYS A 2 4.29 -13.33 -2.92
CA LYS A 2 5.45 -12.64 -2.28
C LYS A 2 5.68 -11.21 -2.80
N GLU A 3 5.57 -11.00 -4.11
CA GLU A 3 5.74 -9.67 -4.72
C GLU A 3 4.65 -8.67 -4.31
N LEU A 4 3.38 -9.10 -4.29
CA LEU A 4 2.26 -8.26 -3.85
C LEU A 4 2.41 -7.84 -2.39
N ILE A 5 2.87 -8.76 -1.53
CA ILE A 5 3.17 -8.46 -0.11
C ILE A 5 4.29 -7.42 -0.03
N LYS A 6 5.37 -7.57 -0.80
CA LYS A 6 6.48 -6.60 -0.83
C LYS A 6 6.03 -5.22 -1.30
N GLN A 7 5.17 -5.15 -2.32
CA GLN A 7 4.60 -3.91 -2.83
C GLN A 7 3.72 -3.22 -1.79
N TYR A 8 2.85 -3.97 -1.13
CA TYR A 8 2.02 -3.47 -0.01
C TYR A 8 2.87 -2.93 1.14
N GLU A 9 3.88 -3.67 1.59
CA GLU A 9 4.77 -3.24 2.67
C GLU A 9 5.60 -2.00 2.28
N THR A 10 5.95 -1.87 1.01
CA THR A 10 6.62 -0.67 0.49
C THR A 10 5.69 0.54 0.53
N ALA A 11 4.46 0.40 0.05
CA ALA A 11 3.44 1.46 0.09
C ALA A 11 3.11 1.86 1.54
N LYS A 12 3.08 0.90 2.47
CA LYS A 12 2.94 1.13 3.92
C LYS A 12 4.08 1.94 4.51
N LYS A 13 5.33 1.63 4.17
CA LYS A 13 6.49 2.42 4.62
C LYS A 13 6.43 3.85 4.08
N LYS A 14 6.03 4.02 2.82
CA LYS A 14 5.84 5.34 2.21
C LYS A 14 4.73 6.14 2.90
N SER A 15 3.56 5.54 3.15
CA SER A 15 2.45 6.22 3.81
C SER A 15 2.84 6.71 5.21
N LEU A 16 3.51 5.88 6.01
CA LEU A 16 4.02 6.29 7.32
C LEU A 16 4.99 7.48 7.24
N LYS A 17 5.93 7.45 6.28
CA LYS A 17 6.87 8.55 6.05
C LYS A 17 6.14 9.84 5.64
N PHE A 18 5.18 9.76 4.73
CA PHE A 18 4.41 10.92 4.27
C PHE A 18 3.54 11.50 5.39
N MET A 19 2.94 10.64 6.22
CA MET A 19 2.17 11.06 7.40
C MET A 19 3.06 11.83 8.38
N GLN A 20 4.25 11.29 8.70
CA GLN A 20 5.21 11.93 9.61
C GLN A 20 5.70 13.28 9.07
N ASN A 21 5.85 13.41 7.76
CA ASN A 21 6.28 14.64 7.11
C ASN A 21 5.14 15.65 6.88
N GLY A 22 3.89 15.34 7.25
CA GLY A 22 2.73 16.18 6.96
C GLY A 22 2.35 16.26 5.47
N GLN A 23 2.86 15.35 4.64
CA GLN A 23 2.63 15.33 3.19
C GLN A 23 1.29 14.62 2.88
N LEU A 24 0.17 15.28 3.16
CA LEU A 24 -1.17 14.68 3.13
C LEU A 24 -1.54 14.06 1.78
N HIS A 25 -1.30 14.74 0.65
CA HIS A 25 -1.61 14.19 -0.68
C HIS A 25 -0.86 12.89 -0.95
N ALA A 26 0.47 12.89 -0.75
CA ALA A 26 1.30 11.71 -0.94
C ALA A 26 0.95 10.57 0.04
N TYR A 27 0.55 10.92 1.27
CA TYR A 27 0.03 9.96 2.23
C TYR A 27 -1.23 9.28 1.71
N PHE A 28 -2.22 10.04 1.23
CA PHE A 28 -3.44 9.50 0.65
C PHE A 28 -3.17 8.63 -0.58
N ASP A 29 -2.27 9.06 -1.48
CA ASP A 29 -1.88 8.27 -2.64
C ASP A 29 -1.27 6.91 -2.23
N ALA A 30 -0.39 6.91 -1.23
CA ALA A 30 0.20 5.69 -0.71
C ALA A 30 -0.84 4.75 -0.04
N LEU A 31 -1.88 5.31 0.60
CA LEU A 31 -2.98 4.50 1.14
C LEU A 31 -3.83 3.85 0.02
N ILE A 32 -4.08 4.57 -1.08
CA ILE A 32 -4.78 4.03 -2.24
C ILE A 32 -3.96 2.88 -2.85
N GLU A 33 -2.64 3.07 -2.99
CA GLU A 33 -1.70 2.05 -3.46
C GLU A 33 -1.72 0.80 -2.57
N MET A 34 -1.71 0.97 -1.23
CA MET A 34 -1.87 -0.15 -0.28
C MET A 34 -3.19 -0.90 -0.48
N ASN A 35 -4.31 -0.17 -0.62
CA ASN A 35 -5.62 -0.79 -0.81
C ASN A 35 -5.70 -1.56 -2.13
N TYR A 36 -5.09 -1.05 -3.19
CA TYR A 36 -4.99 -1.73 -4.48
C TYR A 36 -4.28 -3.08 -4.33
N TYR A 37 -3.09 -3.11 -3.72
CA TYR A 37 -2.37 -4.36 -3.52
C TYR A 37 -3.11 -5.33 -2.62
N LYS A 38 -3.76 -4.84 -1.55
CA LYS A 38 -4.60 -5.68 -0.67
C LYS A 38 -5.72 -6.38 -1.45
N LYS A 39 -6.42 -5.67 -2.34
CA LYS A 39 -7.44 -6.26 -3.21
C LYS A 39 -6.86 -7.32 -4.14
N GLN A 40 -5.71 -7.05 -4.76
CA GLN A 40 -5.03 -8.02 -5.62
C GLN A 40 -4.65 -9.29 -4.85
N MET A 41 -4.19 -9.17 -3.61
CA MET A 41 -3.90 -10.34 -2.76
C MET A 41 -5.16 -11.15 -2.47
N GLN A 42 -6.28 -10.49 -2.15
CA GLN A 42 -7.56 -11.16 -1.92
C GLN A 42 -8.05 -11.92 -3.16
N LEU A 43 -7.92 -11.32 -4.35
CA LEU A 43 -8.27 -11.98 -5.61
C LEU A 43 -7.40 -13.22 -5.86
N VAL A 44 -6.11 -13.17 -5.54
CA VAL A 44 -5.22 -14.34 -5.66
C VAL A 44 -5.57 -15.45 -4.68
N ILE A 45 -6.12 -15.13 -3.50
CA ILE A 45 -6.54 -16.14 -2.51
C ILE A 45 -7.91 -16.75 -2.86
N ALA A 46 -8.79 -15.96 -3.50
CA ALA A 46 -10.14 -16.39 -3.87
C ALA A 46 -10.19 -17.26 -5.12
N ASN A 47 -9.11 -17.31 -5.91
CA ASN A 47 -8.92 -18.18 -7.07
C ASN A 47 -8.12 -19.43 -6.69
#